data_AF-A0A3P7IEY3-F1
#
_entry.id   AF-A0A3P7IEY3-F1
#
_cell.length_a   1.000
_cell.length_b   1.000
_cell.length_c   1.000
_cell.angle_alpha   90.00
_cell.angle_beta   90.00
_cell.angle_gamma   90.00
#
_symmetry.space_group_name_H-M   'P 1'
#
loop_
_entity.id
_entity.type
_entity.pdbx_description
1 polymer ?
#
loop_
_entity_poly.entity_id
_entity_poly.type
_entity_poly.pdbx_seq_one_letter_code
_entity_poly.pdbx_strand_id
1 'polypeptide(L)'
;MKLVPMGFTTAYEVHERRSELIQIRTGSSALDRLIGGGVETGHITEVSKLAELFWGYRSVKSKFNMDCKHVLENIAVARCYNSDHQISLLTMAAAMMAESRYALLIVDSATGLFRSDYCGRGELAARQMALSK
;
A
#
# COMPACT_ATOMS: atom_id res chain seq x y z
N MET A 1 16.59 16.89 5.11
CA MET A 1 16.16 16.87 3.68
C MET A 1 17.20 16.12 2.88
N LYS A 2 16.84 14.98 2.27
CA LYS A 2 17.67 14.33 1.23
C LYS A 2 17.39 15.10 -0.08
N LEU A 3 18.43 15.58 -0.77
CA LEU A 3 18.25 16.20 -2.07
C LEU A 3 17.67 15.17 -3.05
N VAL A 4 16.61 15.54 -3.76
CA VAL A 4 16.07 14.73 -4.86
C VAL A 4 16.88 15.03 -6.11
N PRO A 5 17.53 14.02 -6.72
CA PRO A 5 18.23 14.22 -7.98
C PRO A 5 17.21 14.44 -9.11
N MET A 6 17.12 15.67 -9.62
CA MET A 6 16.16 16.08 -10.67
C MET A 6 16.74 16.08 -12.09
N GLY A 7 17.99 15.63 -12.26
CA GLY A 7 18.70 15.62 -13.55
C GLY A 7 18.55 14.31 -14.34
N PHE A 8 19.06 14.30 -15.57
CA PHE A 8 19.22 13.07 -16.34
C PHE A 8 20.24 12.14 -15.68
N THR A 9 19.92 10.85 -15.61
CA THR A 9 20.78 9.81 -15.04
C THR A 9 20.83 8.62 -16.01
N THR A 10 21.90 7.83 -15.94
CA THR A 10 22.04 6.67 -16.82
C THR A 10 21.10 5.53 -16.41
N ALA A 11 20.68 4.69 -17.35
CA ALA A 11 19.86 3.51 -17.04
C ALA A 11 20.54 2.56 -16.04
N TYR A 12 21.87 2.54 -16.03
CA TYR A 12 22.68 1.76 -15.08
C TYR A 12 22.52 2.28 -13.65
N GLU A 13 22.64 3.60 -13.43
CA GLU A 13 22.42 4.20 -12.10
C GLU A 13 21.00 3.97 -11.58
N VAL A 14 20.00 3.99 -12.47
CA VAL A 14 18.61 3.67 -12.09
C VAL A 14 18.49 2.21 -11.65
N HIS A 15 19.16 1.28 -12.36
CA HIS A 15 19.16 -0.14 -12.01
C HIS A 15 19.85 -0.41 -10.66
N GLU A 16 20.99 0.25 -10.39
CA GLU A 16 21.64 0.16 -9.08
C GLU A 16 20.73 0.67 -7.96
N ARG A 17 20.10 1.84 -8.12
CA ARG A 17 19.16 2.38 -7.13
C ARG A 17 17.97 1.46 -6.89
N ARG A 18 17.46 0.81 -7.94
CA ARG A 18 16.37 -0.18 -7.81
C ARG A 18 16.80 -1.43 -7.06
N SER A 19 18.07 -1.80 -7.13
CA SER A 19 18.63 -2.95 -6.40
C SER A 19 18.72 -2.68 -4.89
N GLU A 20 18.77 -1.40 -4.48
CA GLU A 20 18.76 -0.98 -3.08
C GLU A 20 17.34 -0.83 -2.49
N LEU A 21 16.28 -1.00 -3.29
CA LEU A 21 14.92 -0.86 -2.80
C LEU A 21 14.57 -1.94 -1.78
N ILE A 22 13.92 -1.52 -0.71
CA ILE A 22 13.43 -2.44 0.32
C ILE A 22 12.25 -3.23 -0.26
N GLN A 23 12.27 -4.54 -0.06
CA GLN A 23 11.18 -5.46 -0.42
C GLN A 23 10.57 -6.08 0.83
N ILE A 24 9.24 -5.97 0.96
CA ILE A 24 8.49 -6.56 2.07
C ILE A 24 8.13 -8.01 1.70
N ARG A 25 8.55 -8.96 2.55
CA ARG A 25 8.28 -10.38 2.35
C ARG A 25 6.80 -10.68 2.60
N THR A 26 6.19 -11.48 1.73
CA THR A 26 4.78 -11.88 1.87
C THR A 26 4.59 -12.99 2.91
N GLY A 27 5.67 -13.66 3.32
CA GLY A 27 5.64 -14.82 4.22
C GLY A 27 5.51 -16.16 3.48
N SER A 28 5.42 -16.14 2.14
CA SER A 28 5.45 -17.33 1.28
C SER A 28 6.66 -17.26 0.36
N SER A 29 7.59 -18.21 0.48
CA SER A 29 8.79 -18.27 -0.36
C SER A 29 8.46 -18.49 -1.85
N ALA A 30 7.35 -19.18 -2.14
CA ALA A 30 6.88 -19.41 -3.50
C ALA A 30 6.36 -18.11 -4.14
N LEU A 31 5.59 -17.32 -3.38
CA LEU A 31 5.06 -16.04 -3.87
C LEU A 31 6.17 -15.00 -3.98
N ASP A 32 7.06 -14.92 -3.00
CA ASP A 32 8.22 -14.02 -3.04
C ASP A 32 9.09 -14.32 -4.26
N ARG A 33 9.33 -15.59 -4.61
CA ARG A 33 10.06 -15.95 -5.84
C ARG A 33 9.30 -15.52 -7.11
N LEU A 34 7.97 -15.61 -7.11
CA LEU A 34 7.14 -15.23 -8.26
C LEU A 34 7.17 -13.73 -8.52
N ILE A 35 7.16 -12.90 -7.46
CA ILE A 35 7.12 -11.42 -7.58
C ILE A 35 8.51 -10.77 -7.52
N GLY A 36 9.59 -11.53 -7.65
CA GLY A 36 10.95 -10.96 -7.71
C GLY A 36 11.59 -10.61 -6.37
N GLY A 37 11.12 -11.24 -5.28
CA GLY A 37 11.70 -11.17 -3.93
C GLY A 37 10.72 -10.71 -2.85
N GLY A 38 9.69 -9.94 -3.21
CA GLY A 38 8.69 -9.42 -2.27
C GLY A 38 7.95 -8.22 -2.85
N VAL A 39 7.13 -7.58 -2.02
CA VAL A 39 6.43 -6.34 -2.39
C VAL A 39 7.43 -5.18 -2.34
N GLU A 40 7.71 -4.56 -3.49
CA GLU A 40 8.65 -3.44 -3.59
C GLU A 40 8.11 -2.16 -2.94
N THR A 41 8.95 -1.46 -2.18
CA THR A 41 8.65 -0.12 -1.68
C THR A 41 8.77 0.94 -2.79
N GLY A 42 8.00 2.03 -2.68
CA GLY A 42 8.00 3.11 -3.68
C GLY A 42 7.17 2.84 -4.93
N HIS A 43 6.51 1.68 -5.01
CA HIS A 43 5.61 1.29 -6.09
C HIS A 43 4.23 0.91 -5.57
N ILE A 44 3.21 1.08 -6.41
CA ILE A 44 1.86 0.58 -6.14
C ILE A 44 1.79 -0.86 -6.63
N THR A 45 1.53 -1.79 -5.73
CA THR A 45 1.23 -3.19 -6.06
C THR A 45 -0.26 -3.42 -5.88
N GLU A 46 -0.99 -3.66 -6.96
CA GLU A 46 -2.43 -3.94 -6.90
C GLU A 46 -2.70 -5.45 -6.77
N VAL A 47 -3.55 -5.83 -5.83
CA VAL A 47 -4.06 -7.19 -5.68
C VAL A 47 -5.57 -7.17 -5.85
N SER A 48 -6.05 -7.46 -7.06
CA SER A 48 -7.47 -7.31 -7.42
C SER A 48 -8.37 -8.46 -6.92
N LYS A 49 -7.82 -9.46 -6.22
CA LYS A 49 -8.58 -10.58 -5.68
C LYS A 49 -8.07 -10.98 -4.29
N LEU A 50 -8.79 -10.55 -3.27
CA LEU A 50 -8.56 -10.94 -1.88
C LEU A 50 -9.83 -11.61 -1.38
N ALA A 51 -9.83 -12.95 -1.42
CA ALA A 51 -10.80 -13.72 -0.66
C ALA A 51 -10.29 -13.80 0.79
N GLU A 52 -11.04 -13.17 1.68
CA GLU A 52 -11.01 -13.27 3.15
C GLU A 52 -9.66 -13.10 3.86
N LEU A 53 -9.40 -11.87 4.31
CA LEU A 53 -8.48 -11.59 5.43
C LEU A 53 -9.27 -11.29 6.70
N PHE A 54 -9.80 -12.33 7.34
CA PHE A 54 -10.30 -12.22 8.73
C PHE A 54 -9.52 -13.08 9.74
N TRP A 55 -8.52 -13.86 9.30
CA TRP A 55 -7.88 -14.86 10.18
C TRP A 55 -6.33 -14.81 10.29
N GLY A 56 -5.65 -13.90 9.61
CA GLY A 56 -4.17 -13.96 9.48
C GLY A 56 -3.38 -13.75 10.78
N TYR A 57 -3.84 -12.87 11.68
CA TYR A 57 -3.04 -12.43 12.83
C TYR A 57 -2.70 -13.55 13.83
N ARG A 58 -3.62 -14.51 14.04
CA ARG A 58 -3.39 -15.65 14.95
C ARG A 58 -2.24 -16.56 14.49
N SER A 59 -1.96 -16.64 13.20
CA SER A 59 -0.97 -17.56 12.62
C SER A 59 0.44 -16.97 12.55
N VAL A 60 0.58 -15.63 12.54
CA VAL A 60 1.88 -14.93 12.46
C VAL A 60 2.63 -14.97 13.80
N LYS A 61 1.90 -14.96 14.91
CA LYS A 61 2.44 -14.95 16.28
C LYS A 61 3.42 -16.09 16.57
N SER A 62 3.17 -17.29 16.07
CA SER A 62 4.02 -18.46 16.32
C SER A 62 5.33 -18.46 15.51
N LYS A 63 5.38 -17.72 14.40
CA LYS A 63 6.52 -17.75 13.47
C LYS A 63 7.61 -16.71 13.77
N PHE A 64 7.25 -15.56 14.33
CA PHE A 64 8.17 -14.41 14.43
C PHE A 64 8.58 -14.04 15.87
N ASN A 65 8.11 -14.77 16.90
CA ASN A 65 8.45 -14.54 18.32
C ASN A 65 8.34 -13.06 18.76
N MET A 66 7.37 -12.35 18.21
CA MET A 66 7.09 -10.95 18.52
C MET A 66 5.95 -10.83 19.52
N ASP A 67 6.02 -9.84 20.42
CA ASP A 67 4.92 -9.57 21.33
C ASP A 67 3.74 -8.94 20.59
N CYS A 68 2.54 -9.44 20.90
CA CYS A 68 1.30 -9.03 20.22
C CYS A 68 1.03 -7.54 20.39
N LYS A 69 1.31 -7.02 21.59
CA LYS A 69 1.00 -5.64 21.95
C LYS A 69 1.82 -4.68 21.10
N HIS A 70 3.13 -4.89 21.03
CA HIS A 70 4.01 -4.07 20.19
C HIS A 70 3.68 -4.17 18.70
N VAL A 71 3.23 -5.34 18.20
CA VAL A 71 2.80 -5.45 16.80
C VAL A 71 1.55 -4.61 16.54
N LEU A 72 0.55 -4.68 17.43
CA LEU A 72 -0.71 -3.94 17.26
C LEU A 72 -0.53 -2.43 17.43
N GLU A 73 0.39 -1.98 18.29
CA GLU A 73 0.72 -0.56 18.45
C GLU A 73 1.32 0.08 17.19
N ASN A 74 1.94 -0.73 16.32
CA ASN A 74 2.53 -0.27 15.06
C ASN A 74 1.56 -0.32 13.86
N ILE A 75 0.28 -0.64 14.09
CA ILE A 75 -0.73 -0.73 13.03
C ILE A 75 -1.76 0.38 13.23
N ALA A 76 -1.75 1.38 12.34
CA ALA A 76 -2.80 2.37 12.24
C ALA A 76 -3.94 1.85 11.33
N VAL A 77 -5.17 1.82 11.84
CA VAL A 77 -6.36 1.37 11.11
C VAL A 77 -7.40 2.48 11.08
N ALA A 78 -7.93 2.77 9.90
CA ALA A 78 -9.08 3.65 9.71
C ALA A 78 -10.13 2.96 8.84
N ARG A 79 -11.40 3.06 9.22
CA ARG A 79 -12.51 2.55 8.42
C ARG A 79 -13.08 3.68 7.56
N CYS A 80 -13.12 3.43 6.26
CA CYS A 80 -13.71 4.33 5.29
C CYS A 80 -15.17 3.92 4.98
N TYR A 81 -16.02 4.91 4.67
CA TYR A 81 -17.45 4.71 4.41
C TYR A 81 -17.93 5.24 3.05
N ASN A 82 -17.18 6.16 2.42
CA ASN A 82 -17.49 6.76 1.13
C ASN A 82 -16.20 7.21 0.42
N SER A 83 -16.28 7.53 -0.87
CA SER A 83 -15.12 7.94 -1.67
C SER A 83 -14.43 9.20 -1.15
N ASP A 84 -15.18 10.19 -0.67
CA ASP A 84 -14.63 11.46 -0.19
C ASP A 84 -13.86 11.31 1.13
N HIS A 85 -14.39 10.46 2.02
CA HIS A 85 -13.74 10.06 3.26
C HIS A 85 -12.48 9.26 2.94
N GLN A 86 -12.46 8.46 1.87
CA GLN A 86 -11.25 7.74 1.44
C GLN A 86 -10.13 8.71 1.07
N ILE A 87 -10.43 9.73 0.26
CA ILE A 87 -9.46 10.76 -0.14
C ILE A 87 -8.96 11.55 1.07
N SER A 88 -9.86 11.90 1.99
CA SER A 88 -9.51 12.60 3.23
C SER A 88 -8.60 11.77 4.13
N LEU A 89 -8.89 10.47 4.29
CA LEU A 89 -8.05 9.53 5.04
C LEU A 89 -6.67 9.36 4.42
N LEU A 90 -6.57 9.31 3.08
CA LEU A 90 -5.29 9.23 2.39
C LEU A 90 -4.44 10.48 2.64
N THR A 91 -5.07 11.65 2.68
CA THR A 91 -4.39 12.92 3.00
C THR A 91 -3.87 12.92 4.44
N MET A 92 -4.68 12.45 5.39
CA MET A 92 -4.25 12.29 6.79
C MET A 92 -3.14 11.24 6.93
N ALA A 93 -3.24 10.12 6.21
CA ALA A 93 -2.20 9.10 6.19
C ALA A 93 -0.88 9.66 5.67
N ALA A 94 -0.90 10.49 4.62
CA ALA A 94 0.28 11.17 4.11
C ALA A 94 0.93 12.08 5.17
N ALA A 95 0.12 12.81 5.95
CA ALA A 95 0.62 13.61 7.07
C ALA A 95 1.26 12.73 8.17
N MET A 96 0.60 11.63 8.57
CA MET A 96 1.15 10.68 9.54
C MET A 96 2.46 10.03 9.06
N MET A 97 2.57 9.75 7.76
CA MET A 97 3.79 9.20 7.14
C MET A 97 4.93 10.22 7.05
N ALA A 98 4.62 11.52 7.09
CA ALA A 98 5.64 12.56 7.19
C ALA A 98 6.20 12.69 8.61
N GLU A 99 5.37 12.46 9.63
CA GLU A 99 5.77 12.55 11.04
C GLU A 99 6.45 11.27 11.56
N SER A 100 5.92 10.12 11.16
CA SER A 100 6.39 8.80 11.63
C SER A 100 6.78 7.90 10.47
N ARG A 101 7.73 7.00 10.72
CA ARG A 101 8.25 6.10 9.68
C ARG A 101 7.31 4.91 9.46
N TYR A 102 6.49 4.97 8.42
CA TYR A 102 5.74 3.82 7.91
C TYR A 102 6.43 3.21 6.69
N ALA A 103 6.28 1.89 6.52
CA ALA A 103 6.85 1.14 5.39
C ALA A 103 5.80 0.64 4.39
N LEU A 104 4.52 0.61 4.79
CA LEU A 104 3.43 0.03 4.00
C LEU A 104 2.11 0.76 4.28
N LEU A 105 1.39 1.10 3.23
CA LEU A 105 0.01 1.57 3.26
C LEU A 105 -0.85 0.54 2.52
N ILE A 106 -1.92 0.06 3.16
CA ILE A 106 -2.86 -0.90 2.57
C ILE A 106 -4.22 -0.24 2.45
N VAL A 107 -4.83 -0.35 1.27
CA VAL A 107 -6.20 0.12 1.00
C VAL A 107 -7.04 -1.04 0.50
N ASP A 108 -7.92 -1.55 1.35
CA ASP A 108 -8.89 -2.60 1.01
C ASP A 108 -10.31 -2.01 1.01
N SER A 109 -10.91 -1.64 -0.13
CA SER A 109 -10.37 -1.69 -1.51
C SER A 109 -10.40 -0.30 -2.15
N ALA A 110 -9.43 0.00 -3.01
CA ALA A 110 -9.30 1.32 -3.61
C ALA A 110 -10.50 1.74 -4.49
N THR A 111 -11.15 0.77 -5.16
CA THR A 111 -12.23 1.03 -6.12
C THR A 111 -13.62 0.65 -5.61
N GLY A 112 -13.74 -0.07 -4.49
CA GLY A 112 -15.03 -0.58 -4.00
C GLY A 112 -16.02 0.54 -3.69
N LEU A 113 -15.57 1.57 -2.98
CA LEU A 113 -16.40 2.73 -2.61
C LEU A 113 -16.73 3.59 -3.84
N PHE A 114 -15.76 3.88 -4.70
CA PHE A 114 -15.98 4.62 -5.95
C PHE A 114 -16.93 3.94 -6.93
N ARG A 115 -17.05 2.61 -6.90
CA ARG A 115 -18.04 1.90 -7.73
C ARG A 115 -19.45 1.99 -7.16
N SER A 116 -19.57 2.21 -5.85
CA SER A 116 -20.85 2.38 -5.16
C SER A 116 -21.35 3.82 -5.27
N ASP A 117 -20.45 4.80 -5.15
CA ASP A 117 -20.80 6.23 -5.17
C ASP A 117 -21.06 6.75 -6.60
N TYR A 118 -20.41 6.18 -7.62
CA TYR A 118 -20.61 6.56 -9.03
C TYR A 118 -21.34 5.46 -9.80
N CYS A 119 -22.67 5.49 -9.74
CA CYS A 119 -23.56 4.47 -10.29
C CYS A 119 -24.10 4.88 -11.68
N GLY A 120 -23.38 4.51 -12.75
CA GLY A 120 -23.89 4.63 -14.11
C GLY A 120 -22.81 4.81 -15.17
N ARG A 121 -23.15 4.53 -16.44
CA ARG A 121 -22.21 4.74 -17.56
C ARG A 121 -21.89 6.23 -17.78
N GLY A 122 -22.81 7.14 -17.46
CA GLY A 122 -22.62 8.59 -17.57
C GLY A 122 -21.62 9.17 -16.57
N GLU A 123 -21.38 8.49 -15.44
CA GLU A 123 -20.48 8.96 -14.38
C GLU A 123 -19.08 8.33 -14.49
N LEU A 124 -18.83 7.52 -15.53
CA LEU A 124 -17.54 6.87 -15.73
C LEU A 124 -16.40 7.89 -15.83
N ALA A 125 -16.61 8.99 -16.55
CA ALA A 125 -15.61 10.04 -16.71
C ALA A 125 -15.31 10.74 -15.37
N ALA A 126 -16.34 11.09 -14.59
CA ALA A 126 -16.19 11.67 -13.27
C ALA A 126 -15.43 10.74 -12.32
N ARG A 127 -15.75 9.44 -12.34
CA ARG A 127 -15.07 8.42 -11.55
C ARG A 127 -13.60 8.26 -11.93
N GLN A 128 -13.26 8.24 -13.22
CA GLN A 128 -11.88 8.12 -13.68
C GLN A 128 -11.04 9.34 -13.28
N MET A 129 -11.62 10.55 -13.37
CA MET A 129 -10.95 11.76 -12.89
C MET A 129 -10.76 11.76 -11.37
N ALA A 130 -11.73 11.25 -10.62
CA ALA A 130 -11.64 11.17 -9.16
C ALA A 130 -10.63 10.13 -8.67
N LEU A 131 -10.52 8.98 -9.35
CA LEU A 131 -9.53 7.94 -9.06
C LEU A 131 -8.11 8.32 -9.48
N SER A 132 -7.96 9.23 -10.44
CA SER A 132 -6.66 9.68 -10.95
C SER A 132 -6.06 10.85 -10.15
N LYS A 133 -6.79 11.38 -9.16
CA LYS A 133 -6.30 12.41 -8.25
C LYS A 133 -5.59 11.79 -7.05
#